data_AF-A0AA92T0X1-F1
#
_entry.id   AF-A0AA92T0X1-F1
#
_cell.length_a   1.000
_cell.length_b   1.000
_cell.length_c   1.000
_cell.angle_alpha   90.00
_cell.angle_beta   90.00
_cell.angle_gamma   90.00
#
_symmetry.space_group_name_H-M   'P 1'
#
loop_
_entity.id
_entity.type
_entity.pdbx_description
1 polymer ?
#
loop_
_entity_poly.entity_id
_entity_poly.type
_entity_poly.pdbx_seq_one_letter_code
_entity_poly.pdbx_strand_id
1 'polypeptide(L)'
;MNRGVITISESGTVSMPTDTVWMTMQEIADMYNVFGCYVRKAVKAIFKDGILKEQGVRRHVRKNDRISYDVYSLELVIAVAFRIDSIESRAFREFIMQSVIG
;
A
#
# COMPACT_ATOMS: atom_id res chain seq x y z
N MET A 1 6.84 3.76 15.93
CA MET A 1 7.43 4.14 14.62
C MET A 1 6.53 5.22 14.04
N ASN A 2 7.08 6.39 13.74
CA ASN A 2 6.34 7.40 12.96
C ASN A 2 6.23 6.88 11.53
N ARG A 3 5.01 6.86 10.99
CA ARG A 3 4.73 6.36 9.65
C ARG A 3 3.58 7.14 9.03
N GLY A 4 3.70 7.36 7.74
CA GLY A 4 2.66 7.93 6.92
C GLY A 4 1.71 6.87 6.37
N VAL A 5 0.45 7.25 6.20
CA VAL A 5 -0.59 6.50 5.48
C VAL A 5 -1.01 7.35 4.30
N ILE A 6 -1.03 6.77 3.12
CA ILE A 6 -1.57 7.42 1.91
C ILE A 6 -3.09 7.33 1.98
N THR A 7 -3.77 8.40 1.58
CA THR A 7 -5.23 8.42 1.48
C THR A 7 -5.66 8.87 0.09
N ILE A 8 -6.86 8.42 -0.30
CA ILE A 8 -7.50 8.81 -1.55
C ILE A 8 -8.89 9.31 -1.17
N SER A 9 -9.21 10.55 -1.55
CA SER A 9 -10.54 11.12 -1.33
C SER A 9 -11.57 10.45 -2.24
N GLU A 10 -12.86 10.65 -1.96
CA GLU A 10 -13.95 10.23 -2.85
C GLU A 10 -13.83 10.84 -4.26
N SER A 11 -13.22 12.02 -4.38
CA SER A 11 -12.91 12.67 -5.66
C SER A 11 -11.68 12.10 -6.37
N GLY A 12 -11.06 11.04 -5.85
CA GLY A 12 -9.86 10.41 -6.42
C GLY A 12 -8.56 11.18 -6.18
N THR A 13 -8.56 12.17 -5.28
CA THR A 13 -7.34 12.95 -4.97
C THR A 13 -6.44 12.17 -4.03
N VAL A 14 -5.22 11.86 -4.48
CA VAL A 14 -4.20 11.18 -3.68
C VAL A 14 -3.52 12.20 -2.76
N SER A 15 -3.49 11.91 -1.45
CA SER A 15 -2.75 12.69 -0.46
C SER A 15 -1.57 11.89 0.07
N MET A 16 -0.36 12.39 -0.19
CA MET A 16 0.88 11.80 0.31
C MET A 16 1.20 12.31 1.72
N PRO A 17 1.57 11.43 2.67
CA PRO A 17 2.01 11.85 3.99
C PRO A 17 3.40 12.49 3.96
N THR A 18 3.72 13.28 4.97
CA THR A 18 5.06 13.84 5.18
C THR A 18 6.04 12.81 5.78
N ASP A 19 5.54 11.91 6.61
CA ASP A 19 6.30 10.79 7.18
C ASP A 19 6.51 9.67 6.14
N THR A 20 7.55 8.84 6.37
CA THR A 20 7.80 7.66 5.53
C THR A 20 6.60 6.72 5.50
N VAL A 21 6.16 6.35 4.28
CA VAL A 21 5.01 5.47 4.08
C VAL A 21 5.31 4.06 4.56
N TRP A 22 4.51 3.62 5.53
CA TRP A 22 4.39 2.23 5.93
C TRP A 22 2.93 1.96 6.25
N MET A 23 2.30 1.05 5.52
CA MET A 23 0.86 0.81 5.63
C MET A 23 0.57 -0.64 5.97
N THR A 24 -0.44 -0.89 6.81
CA THR A 24 -0.97 -2.24 7.04
C THR A 24 -1.76 -2.72 5.83
N MET A 25 -2.00 -4.03 5.69
CA MET A 25 -2.88 -4.52 4.63
C MET A 25 -4.29 -3.94 4.73
N GLN A 26 -4.77 -3.63 5.95
CA GLN A 26 -6.07 -3.03 6.15
C GLN A 26 -6.11 -1.60 5.59
N GLU A 27 -5.11 -0.78 5.92
CA GLU A 27 -5.02 0.59 5.39
C GLU A 27 -4.86 0.61 3.86
N ILE A 28 -4.15 -0.36 3.27
CA ILE A 28 -4.07 -0.51 1.81
C ILE A 28 -5.44 -0.88 1.23
N ALA A 29 -6.18 -1.77 1.89
CA ALA A 29 -7.51 -2.18 1.48
C ALA A 29 -8.50 -1.02 1.55
N ASP A 30 -8.47 -0.25 2.64
CA ASP A 30 -9.29 0.93 2.84
C ASP A 30 -8.96 2.02 1.81
N MET A 31 -7.67 2.28 1.57
CA MET A 31 -7.22 3.25 0.57
C MET A 31 -7.66 2.90 -0.85
N TYR A 32 -7.67 1.61 -1.21
CA TYR A 32 -8.14 1.15 -2.52
C TYR A 32 -9.63 0.82 -2.57
N ASN A 33 -10.36 1.01 -1.48
CA ASN A 33 -11.79 0.67 -1.34
C ASN A 33 -12.11 -0.77 -1.78
N VAL A 34 -11.32 -1.72 -1.30
CA VAL A 34 -11.47 -3.15 -1.61
C VAL A 34 -11.44 -3.99 -0.35
N PHE A 35 -11.95 -5.22 -0.43
CA PHE A 35 -11.80 -6.17 0.66
C PHE A 35 -10.33 -6.58 0.83
N GLY A 36 -9.87 -6.70 2.08
CA GLY A 36 -8.49 -7.10 2.40
C GLY A 36 -8.07 -8.47 1.85
N CYS A 37 -9.01 -9.35 1.45
CA CYS A 37 -8.68 -10.59 0.75
C CYS A 37 -8.06 -10.35 -0.64
N TYR A 38 -8.44 -9.29 -1.35
CA TYR A 38 -7.85 -8.90 -2.63
C TYR A 38 -6.43 -8.39 -2.44
N VAL A 39 -6.19 -7.57 -1.42
CA VAL A 39 -4.83 -7.12 -1.06
C VAL A 39 -3.93 -8.31 -0.70
N ARG A 40 -4.41 -9.25 0.14
CA ARG A 40 -3.68 -10.48 0.46
C ARG A 40 -3.32 -11.29 -0.78
N LYS A 41 -4.27 -11.45 -1.71
CA LYS A 41 -4.04 -12.17 -2.97
C LYS A 41 -3.01 -11.46 -3.85
N ALA A 42 -3.10 -10.13 -3.96
CA ALA A 42 -2.15 -9.31 -4.72
C ALA A 42 -0.73 -9.40 -4.15
N VAL A 43 -0.56 -9.21 -2.84
CA VAL A 43 0.74 -9.32 -2.14
C VAL A 43 1.35 -10.71 -2.33
N LYS A 44 0.55 -11.77 -2.14
CA LYS A 44 1.03 -13.14 -2.35
C LYS A 44 1.50 -13.36 -3.79
N ALA A 45 0.77 -12.83 -4.77
CA ALA A 45 1.15 -12.95 -6.17
C ALA A 45 2.44 -12.17 -6.48
N ILE A 46 2.60 -10.94 -5.96
CA ILE A 46 3.82 -10.13 -6.13
C ILE A 46 5.08 -10.88 -5.65
N PHE A 47 5.00 -11.50 -4.47
CA PHE A 47 6.12 -12.29 -3.93
C PHE A 47 6.33 -13.60 -4.70
N LYS A 48 5.26 -14.29 -5.08
CA LYS A 48 5.34 -15.52 -5.89
C LYS A 48 6.01 -15.27 -7.24
N ASP A 49 5.68 -14.15 -7.87
CA ASP A 49 6.19 -13.77 -9.18
C ASP A 49 7.59 -13.15 -9.11
N GLY A 50 8.15 -12.97 -7.90
CA GLY A 50 9.49 -12.43 -7.69
C GLY A 50 9.63 -10.94 -7.99
N ILE A 51 8.52 -10.20 -8.16
CA ILE A 51 8.56 -8.75 -8.44
C ILE A 51 9.20 -7.99 -7.27
N LEU A 52 8.85 -8.37 -6.04
CA LEU A 52 9.49 -7.87 -4.83
C LEU A 52 9.87 -9.05 -3.95
N LYS A 53 10.96 -8.89 -3.20
CA LYS A 53 11.31 -9.81 -2.11
C LYS A 53 10.68 -9.29 -0.83
N GLU A 54 10.14 -10.18 0.00
CA GLU A 54 9.51 -9.81 1.26
C GLU A 54 10.49 -9.09 2.21
N GLN A 55 11.76 -9.47 2.15
CA GLN A 55 12.86 -8.80 2.83
C GLN A 55 13.02 -7.37 2.30
N GLY A 56 12.78 -6.38 3.16
CA GLY A 56 12.91 -4.96 2.83
C GLY A 56 11.58 -4.23 2.66
N VAL A 57 10.53 -4.93 2.20
CA VAL A 57 9.22 -4.32 1.93
C VAL A 57 8.16 -4.63 2.99
N ARG A 58 8.41 -5.59 3.89
CA ARG A 58 7.58 -5.89 5.08
C ARG A 58 8.38 -5.63 6.35
N ARG A 59 7.74 -5.00 7.35
CA ARG A 59 8.28 -4.86 8.71
C ARG A 59 7.25 -5.32 9.73
N HIS A 60 7.73 -6.01 10.75
CA HIS A 60 6.93 -6.37 11.91
C HIS A 60 7.08 -5.29 12.99
N VAL A 61 5.96 -4.66 13.38
CA VAL A 61 5.95 -3.55 14.34
C VAL A 61 5.19 -3.96 15.58
N ARG A 62 5.79 -3.74 16.75
CA ARG A 62 5.13 -3.90 18.05
C ARG A 62 4.48 -2.58 18.45
N LYS A 63 3.15 -2.58 18.64
CA LYS A 63 2.40 -1.43 19.16
C LYS A 63 2.53 -1.33 20.69
N ASN A 64 2.40 -2.47 21.36
CA ASN A 64 2.53 -2.65 22.81
C ASN A 64 2.84 -4.13 23.09
N ASP A 65 2.90 -4.53 24.36
CA ASP A 65 3.31 -5.90 24.76
C ASP A 65 2.38 -7.02 24.24
N ARG A 66 1.18 -6.68 23.76
CA ARG A 66 0.17 -7.64 23.31
C ARG A 66 -0.13 -7.56 21.82
N ILE A 67 0.17 -6.44 21.18
CA ILE A 67 -0.23 -6.16 19.80
C ILE A 67 1.02 -5.91 18.97
N SER A 68 1.20 -6.77 17.97
CA SER A 68 2.10 -6.54 16.86
C SER A 68 1.34 -6.69 15.54
N TYR A 69 1.85 -6.02 14.51
CA TYR A 69 1.24 -6.01 13.20
C TYR A 69 2.31 -5.81 12.12
N ASP A 70 1.98 -6.23 10.90
CA ASP A 70 2.85 -6.03 9.76
C ASP A 70 2.49 -4.75 9.01
N VAL A 71 3.52 -4.03 8.60
CA VAL A 71 3.43 -2.88 7.72
C VAL A 71 4.26 -3.09 6.48
N TYR A 72 3.85 -2.42 5.41
CA TYR A 72 4.38 -2.58 4.08
C TYR A 72 4.85 -1.25 3.52
N SER A 73 6.00 -1.28 2.86
CA SER A 73 6.64 -0.10 2.26
C SER A 73 5.83 0.48 1.10
N LEU A 74 6.13 1.72 0.73
CA LEU A 74 5.59 2.37 -0.47
C LEU A 74 5.74 1.51 -1.73
N GLU A 75 6.88 0.84 -1.92
CA GLU A 75 7.13 -0.02 -3.09
C GLU A 75 6.10 -1.13 -3.23
N LEU A 76 5.74 -1.78 -2.11
CA LEU A 76 4.71 -2.81 -2.14
C LEU A 76 3.33 -2.20 -2.40
N VAL A 77 3.02 -1.05 -1.80
CA VAL A 77 1.74 -0.35 -2.02
C VAL A 77 1.58 -0.03 -3.51
N ILE A 78 2.62 0.53 -4.15
CA ILE A 78 2.66 0.77 -5.60
C ILE A 78 2.46 -0.52 -6.39
N ALA A 79 3.19 -1.59 -6.06
CA ALA A 79 3.05 -2.87 -6.77
C ALA A 79 1.63 -3.45 -6.66
N VAL A 80 0.98 -3.32 -5.49
CA VAL A 80 -0.41 -3.76 -5.27
C VAL A 80 -1.37 -2.95 -6.14
N ALA A 81 -1.12 -1.65 -6.34
CA ALA A 81 -1.93 -0.82 -7.24
C ALA A 81 -2.04 -1.40 -8.66
N PHE A 82 -1.01 -2.08 -9.15
CA PHE A 82 -1.02 -2.71 -10.49
C PHE A 82 -1.62 -4.13 -10.50
N ARG A 83 -2.03 -4.65 -9.34
CA ARG A 83 -2.68 -5.97 -9.19
C ARG A 83 -4.15 -5.88 -8.82
N ILE A 84 -4.64 -4.69 -8.52
CA ILE A 84 -6.02 -4.41 -8.12
C ILE A 84 -6.65 -3.48 -9.15
N ASP A 85 -7.91 -3.76 -9.53
CA ASP A 85 -8.70 -2.91 -10.40
C ASP A 85 -9.88 -2.32 -9.62
N SER A 86 -9.61 -1.21 -8.93
CA SER A 86 -10.60 -0.32 -8.32
C SER A 86 -10.43 1.11 -8.84
N ILE A 87 -11.44 1.96 -8.64
CA ILE A 87 -11.41 3.37 -9.04
C ILE A 87 -10.23 4.08 -8.36
N GLU A 88 -10.04 3.81 -7.07
CA GLU A 88 -9.01 4.37 -6.21
C GLU A 88 -7.62 3.85 -6.63
N SER A 89 -7.50 2.58 -6.98
CA SER A 89 -6.24 2.05 -7.52
C SER A 89 -5.86 2.70 -8.85
N ARG A 90 -6.83 3.05 -9.69
CA ARG A 90 -6.61 3.74 -10.96
C ARG A 90 -6.15 5.17 -10.72
N ALA A 91 -6.82 5.91 -9.85
CA ALA A 91 -6.42 7.26 -9.45
C ALA A 91 -4.99 7.28 -8.89
N PHE A 92 -4.63 6.29 -8.06
CA PHE A 92 -3.28 6.16 -7.54
C PHE A 92 -2.24 5.86 -8.63
N ARG A 93 -2.56 4.98 -9.60
CA ARG A 93 -1.68 4.71 -10.76
C ARG A 93 -1.47 5.98 -11.59
N GLU A 94 -2.51 6.75 -11.84
CA GLU A 94 -2.43 8.02 -12.57
C GLU A 94 -1.56 9.04 -11.85
N PHE A 95 -1.74 9.18 -10.53
CA PHE A 95 -0.90 10.02 -9.68
C PHE A 95 0.59 9.63 -9.75
N ILE A 96 0.90 8.33 -9.67
CA ILE A 96 2.29 7.84 -9.80
C ILE A 96 2.85 8.20 -11.18
N MET A 97 2.10 7.97 -12.25
CA MET A 97 2.56 8.27 -13.61
C MET A 97 2.84 9.75 -13.81
N GLN A 98 1.98 10.63 -13.28
CA GLN A 98 2.20 12.08 -13.30
C GLN A 98 3.44 12.49 -12.51
N SER A 99 3.71 11.82 -11.39
CA SER A 99 4.88 12.10 -10.54
C SER A 99 6.21 11.68 -11.18
N VAL A 100 6.20 10.76 -12.14
CA VAL A 100 7.41 10.29 -12.85
C VAL A 100 7.69 11.11 -14.11
N ILE A 101 6.64 11.61 -14.77
CA ILE A 101 6.74 12.38 -16.02
C ILE A 101 6.96 13.88 -15.75
N GLY A 102 6.72 14.32 -14.51
CA GLY A 102 6.90 15.71 -14.06
C GLY A 102 8.33 16.13 -13.78
#